data_AF-A0A177M405-F1
#
_entry.id   AF-A0A177M405-F1
#
_cell.length_a   1.000
_cell.length_b   1.000
_cell.length_c   1.000
_cell.angle_alpha   90.00
_cell.angle_beta   90.00
_cell.angle_gamma   90.00
#
_symmetry.space_group_name_H-M   'P 1'
#
loop_
_entity.id
_entity.type
_entity.pdbx_description
1 polymer ?
#
loop_
_entity_poly.entity_id
_entity_poly.type
_entity_poly.pdbx_seq_one_letter_code
_entity_poly.pdbx_strand_id
1 'polypeptide(L)'
;MTLDSHAAKLKEMAEKIIDFTPQEISSITPEEIQRLFYDLQVYQIELQMQNEELQKAQFELSRLNNKLNFTYHCVPVGIITLDYQGFIEQANHTFADMLGYKASKLQKTHFSKLIFEEDKNIFIHRFDAFFKAPTNKSLQLRLQGDKNLPFPALIKGNADDGSDTASESFDLKSRKLIVTVTNISDVIASANKP
;
A
#
# COMPACT_ATOMS: atom_id res chain seq x y z
N MET A 1 -5.19 -26.97 -17.67
CA MET A 1 -6.36 -26.94 -18.58
C MET A 1 -7.39 -28.03 -18.25
N THR A 2 -7.50 -28.51 -17.00
CA THR A 2 -8.33 -29.70 -16.67
C THR A 2 -9.21 -29.57 -15.42
N LEU A 3 -8.96 -28.60 -14.52
CA LEU A 3 -9.72 -28.43 -13.26
C LEU A 3 -11.15 -27.86 -13.48
N ASP A 4 -11.28 -26.77 -14.24
CA ASP A 4 -12.59 -26.14 -14.51
C ASP A 4 -13.55 -27.08 -15.23
N SER A 5 -13.04 -27.93 -16.13
CA SER A 5 -13.87 -28.88 -16.87
C SER A 5 -14.39 -30.01 -15.99
N HIS A 6 -13.68 -30.40 -14.93
CA HIS A 6 -14.12 -31.47 -14.02
C HIS A 6 -15.01 -30.93 -12.90
N ALA A 7 -14.72 -29.74 -12.36
CA ALA A 7 -15.60 -29.06 -11.41
C ALA A 7 -16.96 -28.69 -12.04
N ALA A 8 -16.96 -28.26 -13.31
CA ALA A 8 -18.21 -28.03 -14.06
C ALA A 8 -18.99 -29.33 -14.29
N LYS A 9 -18.32 -30.43 -14.64
CA LYS A 9 -18.94 -31.76 -14.77
C LYS A 9 -19.50 -32.28 -13.45
N LEU A 10 -18.82 -32.03 -12.33
CA LEU A 10 -19.27 -32.47 -11.01
C LEU A 10 -20.47 -31.64 -10.51
N LYS A 11 -20.50 -30.34 -10.82
CA LYS A 11 -21.65 -29.48 -10.57
C LYS A 11 -22.85 -29.88 -11.43
N GLU A 12 -22.62 -30.18 -12.72
CA GLU A 12 -23.66 -30.71 -13.61
C GLU A 12 -24.17 -32.08 -13.14
N MET A 13 -23.29 -32.96 -12.66
CA MET A 13 -23.67 -34.26 -12.08
C MET A 13 -24.40 -34.09 -10.73
N ALA A 14 -23.97 -33.18 -9.85
CA ALA A 14 -24.62 -32.90 -8.57
C ALA A 14 -26.00 -32.25 -8.75
N GLU A 15 -26.17 -31.39 -9.75
CA GLU A 15 -27.48 -30.85 -10.16
C GLU A 15 -28.38 -31.95 -10.75
N LYS A 16 -27.82 -32.91 -11.52
CA LYS A 16 -28.55 -34.11 -11.97
C LYS A 16 -28.90 -35.09 -10.85
N ILE A 17 -28.13 -35.14 -9.76
CA ILE A 17 -28.39 -36.03 -8.61
C ILE A 17 -29.69 -35.69 -7.87
N ILE A 18 -30.14 -34.43 -7.95
CA ILE A 18 -31.38 -33.97 -7.35
C ILE A 18 -32.62 -34.39 -8.18
N ASP A 19 -32.42 -34.81 -9.43
CA ASP A 19 -33.49 -35.15 -10.40
C ASP A 19 -33.53 -36.64 -10.81
N PHE A 20 -32.68 -37.50 -10.23
CA PHE A 20 -32.70 -38.93 -10.58
C PHE A 20 -34.01 -39.59 -10.15
N THR A 21 -34.64 -40.28 -11.10
CA THR A 21 -35.76 -41.17 -10.79
C THR A 21 -35.23 -42.43 -10.08
N PRO A 22 -36.02 -43.07 -9.19
CA PRO A 22 -35.59 -44.29 -8.46
C PRO A 22 -35.08 -45.43 -9.36
N GLN A 23 -35.49 -45.45 -10.63
CA GLN A 23 -35.08 -46.45 -11.63
C GLN A 23 -33.65 -46.23 -12.16
N GLU A 24 -33.17 -44.99 -12.23
CA GLU A 24 -31.81 -44.67 -12.68
C GLU A 24 -30.78 -44.98 -11.59
N ILE A 25 -31.12 -44.75 -10.32
CA ILE A 25 -30.31 -45.15 -9.15
C ILE A 25 -30.13 -46.67 -9.11
N SER A 26 -31.15 -47.42 -9.54
CA SER A 26 -31.14 -48.88 -9.60
C SER A 26 -30.24 -49.45 -10.71
N SER A 27 -29.82 -48.62 -11.67
CA SER A 27 -28.98 -49.02 -12.81
C SER A 27 -27.49 -48.75 -12.62
N ILE A 28 -27.12 -48.00 -11.58
CA ILE A 28 -25.72 -47.68 -11.26
C ILE A 28 -25.06 -48.93 -10.68
N THR A 29 -23.92 -49.31 -11.25
CA THR A 29 -23.22 -50.50 -10.76
C THR A 29 -22.43 -50.19 -9.48
N PRO A 30 -22.19 -51.19 -8.62
CA PRO A 30 -21.34 -51.02 -7.44
C PRO A 30 -19.93 -50.49 -7.78
N GLU A 31 -19.38 -50.84 -8.94
CA GLU A 31 -18.08 -50.32 -9.40
C GLU A 31 -18.13 -48.81 -9.74
N GLU A 32 -19.22 -48.33 -10.33
CA GLU A 32 -19.41 -46.91 -10.64
C GLU A 32 -19.55 -46.07 -9.36
N ILE A 33 -20.24 -46.59 -8.35
CA ILE A 33 -20.35 -45.96 -7.02
C ILE A 33 -18.98 -45.89 -6.35
N GLN A 34 -18.20 -46.97 -6.38
CA GLN A 34 -16.84 -46.99 -5.79
C GLN A 34 -15.91 -46.00 -6.49
N ARG A 35 -15.98 -45.91 -7.82
CA ARG A 35 -15.19 -44.95 -8.60
C ARG A 35 -15.56 -43.51 -8.25
N LEU A 36 -16.86 -43.20 -8.20
CA LEU A 36 -17.33 -41.86 -7.85
C LEU A 36 -16.91 -41.48 -6.42
N PHE A 37 -16.97 -42.42 -5.49
CA PHE A 37 -16.53 -42.21 -4.11
C PHE A 37 -15.03 -41.93 -4.03
N TYR A 38 -14.21 -42.67 -4.78
CA TYR A 38 -12.78 -42.42 -4.88
C TYR A 38 -12.49 -41.04 -5.49
N ASP A 39 -13.15 -40.69 -6.59
CA ASP A 39 -12.99 -39.39 -7.25
C ASP A 39 -13.38 -38.22 -6.31
N LEU A 40 -14.46 -38.39 -5.53
CA LEU A 40 -14.87 -37.42 -4.51
C LEU A 40 -13.84 -37.28 -3.38
N GLN A 41 -13.25 -38.38 -2.92
CA GLN A 41 -12.20 -38.33 -1.88
C GLN A 41 -10.95 -37.62 -2.37
N VAL A 42 -10.49 -37.92 -3.59
CA VAL A 42 -9.35 -37.24 -4.21
C VAL A 42 -9.63 -35.74 -4.31
N TYR A 43 -10.81 -35.36 -4.78
CA TYR A 43 -11.20 -33.96 -4.89
C TYR A 43 -11.28 -33.25 -3.53
N GLN A 44 -11.80 -33.92 -2.51
CA GLN A 44 -11.87 -33.35 -1.16
C GLN A 44 -10.47 -33.07 -0.59
N ILE A 45 -9.52 -33.97 -0.81
CA ILE A 45 -8.12 -33.77 -0.42
C ILE A 45 -7.51 -32.60 -1.21
N GLU A 46 -7.75 -32.53 -2.52
CA GLU A 46 -7.27 -31.43 -3.36
C GLU A 46 -7.80 -30.07 -2.90
N LEU A 47 -9.11 -29.96 -2.65
CA LEU A 47 -9.73 -28.74 -2.11
C LEU A 47 -9.15 -28.35 -0.76
N GLN A 48 -8.90 -29.32 0.11
CA GLN A 48 -8.31 -29.04 1.42
C GLN A 48 -6.90 -28.48 1.25
N MET A 49 -6.07 -29.07 0.39
CA MET A 49 -4.73 -28.56 0.11
C MET A 49 -4.76 -27.14 -0.47
N GLN A 50 -5.66 -26.86 -1.43
CA GLN A 50 -5.82 -25.51 -1.99
C GLN A 50 -6.24 -24.48 -0.94
N ASN A 51 -7.16 -24.86 -0.03
CA ASN A 51 -7.58 -23.98 1.06
C ASN A 51 -6.43 -23.70 2.03
N GLU A 52 -5.64 -24.72 2.39
CA GLU A 52 -4.46 -24.55 3.24
C GLU A 52 -3.40 -23.66 2.59
N GLU A 53 -3.15 -23.80 1.28
CA GLU A 53 -2.26 -22.92 0.52
C GLU A 53 -2.77 -21.47 0.50
N LEU A 54 -4.06 -21.27 0.26
CA LEU A 54 -4.68 -19.95 0.27
C LEU A 54 -4.55 -19.28 1.64
N GLN A 55 -4.82 -20.01 2.72
CA GLN A 55 -4.67 -19.50 4.09
C GLN A 55 -3.23 -19.12 4.40
N LYS A 56 -2.25 -19.95 3.99
CA LYS A 56 -0.82 -19.62 4.13
C LYS A 56 -0.46 -18.36 3.37
N ALA A 57 -0.93 -18.20 2.13
CA ALA A 57 -0.69 -17.00 1.33
C ALA A 57 -1.29 -15.75 1.98
N GLN A 58 -2.53 -15.82 2.46
CA GLN A 58 -3.18 -14.71 3.18
C GLN A 58 -2.44 -14.33 4.46
N PHE A 59 -1.97 -15.32 5.22
CA PHE A 59 -1.17 -15.09 6.43
C PHE A 59 0.15 -14.37 6.11
N GLU A 60 0.87 -14.83 5.09
CA GLU A 60 2.14 -14.20 4.67
C GLU A 60 1.92 -12.76 4.16
N LEU A 61 0.87 -12.52 3.37
CA LEU A 61 0.50 -11.17 2.93
C LEU A 61 0.20 -10.24 4.12
N SER A 62 -0.57 -10.71 5.08
CA SER A 62 -0.87 -9.96 6.30
C SER A 62 0.40 -9.67 7.11
N ARG A 63 1.29 -10.66 7.26
CA ARG A 63 2.58 -10.50 7.95
C ARG A 63 3.47 -9.46 7.27
N LEU A 64 3.59 -9.51 5.94
CA LEU A 64 4.36 -8.55 5.16
C LEU A 64 3.77 -7.15 5.26
N ASN A 65 2.45 -7.01 5.11
CA ASN A 65 1.77 -5.73 5.23
C ASN A 65 1.97 -5.09 6.62
N ASN A 66 1.83 -5.89 7.69
CA ASN A 66 2.08 -5.43 9.05
C ASN A 66 3.53 -4.97 9.25
N LYS A 67 4.51 -5.71 8.69
CA LYS A 67 5.92 -5.33 8.74
C LYS A 67 6.19 -4.03 7.99
N LEU A 68 5.62 -3.86 6.79
CA LEU A 68 5.73 -2.64 6.00
C LEU A 68 5.13 -1.43 6.75
N ASN A 69 3.93 -1.59 7.31
CA ASN A 69 3.28 -0.54 8.10
C ASN A 69 4.13 -0.15 9.31
N PHE A 70 4.64 -1.15 10.05
CA PHE A 70 5.54 -0.89 11.17
C PHE A 70 6.77 -0.08 10.74
N THR A 71 7.48 -0.52 9.69
CA THR A 71 8.64 0.22 9.19
C THR A 71 8.28 1.63 8.73
N TYR A 72 7.18 1.80 8.01
CA TYR A 72 6.72 3.12 7.52
C TYR A 72 6.46 4.11 8.66
N HIS A 73 5.86 3.65 9.77
CA HIS A 73 5.50 4.50 10.91
C HIS A 73 6.60 4.64 11.98
N CYS A 74 7.62 3.78 11.99
CA CYS A 74 8.65 3.76 13.03
C CYS A 74 10.05 4.19 12.56
N VAL A 75 10.24 4.55 11.29
CA VAL A 75 11.50 5.15 10.83
C VAL A 75 11.70 6.55 11.45
N PRO A 76 12.95 6.95 11.77
CA PRO A 76 13.26 8.28 12.32
C PRO A 76 13.19 9.40 11.28
N VAL A 77 12.45 9.19 10.19
CA VAL A 77 12.28 10.10 9.07
C VAL A 77 10.78 10.33 8.90
N GLY A 78 10.37 11.59 8.79
CA GLY A 78 9.01 11.93 8.44
C GLY A 78 8.75 11.63 6.98
N ILE A 79 7.69 10.89 6.67
CA ILE A 79 7.29 10.58 5.29
C ILE A 79 5.91 11.15 5.07
N ILE A 80 5.76 11.94 4.01
CA ILE A 80 4.48 12.48 3.58
C ILE A 80 4.26 12.25 2.10
N THR A 81 3.01 12.16 1.70
CA THR A 81 2.59 12.15 0.30
C THR A 81 1.84 13.43 0.00
N LEU A 82 2.30 14.17 -1.00
CA LEU A 82 1.69 15.41 -1.47
C LEU A 82 1.00 15.20 -2.81
N ASP A 83 -0.15 15.84 -2.98
CA ASP A 83 -0.78 16.00 -4.29
C ASP A 83 -0.10 17.10 -5.13
N TYR A 84 -0.56 17.27 -6.37
CA TYR A 84 -0.05 18.28 -7.30
C TYR A 84 -0.26 19.73 -6.82
N GLN A 85 -1.15 19.95 -5.86
CA GLN A 85 -1.41 21.27 -5.26
C GLN A 85 -0.65 21.47 -3.94
N GLY A 86 0.09 20.47 -3.46
CA GLY A 86 0.86 20.55 -2.21
C GLY A 86 0.05 20.24 -0.95
N PHE A 87 -1.13 19.63 -1.06
CA PHE A 87 -1.86 19.11 0.09
C PHE A 87 -1.35 17.73 0.49
N ILE A 88 -1.27 17.52 1.81
CA ILE A 88 -0.88 16.25 2.39
C ILE A 88 -2.03 15.26 2.25
N GLU A 89 -1.86 14.23 1.42
CA GLU A 89 -2.78 13.10 1.36
C GLU A 89 -2.53 12.12 2.49
N GLN A 90 -1.25 11.84 2.77
CA GLN A 90 -0.82 10.87 3.78
C GLN A 90 0.42 11.37 4.51
N ALA A 91 0.54 11.01 5.78
CA ALA A 91 1.72 11.27 6.60
C ALA A 91 1.96 10.09 7.54
N ASN A 92 3.22 9.69 7.72
CA ASN A 92 3.57 8.70 8.73
C ASN A 92 3.47 9.29 10.14
N HIS A 93 3.48 8.41 11.14
CA HIS A 93 3.35 8.84 12.54
C HIS A 93 4.57 9.66 12.97
N THR A 94 5.77 9.28 12.54
CA THR A 94 6.99 10.04 12.82
C THR A 94 6.87 11.50 12.40
N PHE A 95 6.35 11.81 11.20
CA PHE A 95 6.18 13.21 10.76
C PHE A 95 5.17 13.97 11.62
N ALA A 96 4.07 13.30 12.00
CA ALA A 96 3.08 13.88 12.90
C ALA A 96 3.67 14.22 14.28
N ASP A 97 4.44 13.28 14.84
CA ASP A 97 5.14 13.44 16.12
C ASP A 97 6.21 14.54 16.05
N MET A 98 6.98 14.62 14.95
CA MET A 98 7.97 15.68 14.72
C MET A 98 7.36 17.09 14.80
N LEU A 99 6.13 17.27 14.31
CA LEU A 99 5.42 18.55 14.32
C LEU A 99 4.49 18.73 15.54
N GLY A 100 4.37 17.72 16.41
CA GLY A 100 3.44 17.74 17.55
C GLY A 100 1.97 17.75 17.15
N TYR A 101 1.63 17.26 15.95
CA TYR A 101 0.26 17.14 15.46
C TYR A 101 -0.24 15.69 15.56
N LYS A 102 -1.56 15.51 15.59
CA LYS A 102 -2.17 14.21 15.29
C LYS A 102 -2.19 14.01 13.77
N ALA A 103 -1.92 12.80 13.30
CA ALA A 103 -1.94 12.48 11.86
C ALA A 103 -3.25 12.90 11.16
N SER A 104 -4.39 12.82 11.84
CA SER A 104 -5.69 13.27 11.34
C SER A 104 -5.79 14.77 11.05
N LYS A 105 -5.00 15.61 11.74
CA LYS A 105 -4.93 17.06 11.46
C LYS A 105 -4.05 17.39 10.26
N LEU A 106 -3.10 16.51 9.93
CA LEU A 106 -2.18 16.72 8.81
C LEU A 106 -2.81 16.36 7.47
N GLN A 107 -3.74 15.40 7.44
CA GLN A 107 -4.49 15.07 6.24
C GLN A 107 -5.24 16.30 5.71
N LYS A 108 -5.14 16.55 4.41
CA LYS A 108 -5.73 17.69 3.69
C LYS A 108 -5.24 19.06 4.17
N THR A 109 -4.15 19.10 4.93
CA THR A 109 -3.46 20.35 5.26
C THR A 109 -2.44 20.64 4.18
N HIS A 110 -2.43 21.89 3.70
CA HIS A 110 -1.42 22.34 2.74
C HIS A 110 -0.05 22.41 3.40
N PHE A 111 0.98 21.81 2.79
CA PHE A 111 2.30 21.66 3.40
C PHE A 111 2.94 23.00 3.78
N SER A 112 2.69 24.08 3.00
CA SER A 112 3.23 25.41 3.32
C SER A 112 2.80 25.98 4.67
N LYS A 113 1.70 25.48 5.28
CA LYS A 113 1.27 25.89 6.63
C LYS A 113 2.20 25.37 7.74
N LEU A 114 2.98 24.33 7.43
CA LEU A 114 3.91 23.69 8.35
C LEU A 114 5.34 24.21 8.17
N ILE A 115 5.53 25.20 7.30
CA ILE A 115 6.81 25.85 7.01
C ILE A 115 6.87 27.17 7.76
N PHE A 116 8.03 27.50 8.31
CA PHE A 116 8.28 28.78 8.96
C PHE A 116 8.07 29.95 7.98
N GLU A 117 7.45 31.04 8.44
CA GLU A 117 6.95 32.13 7.58
C GLU A 117 7.99 32.64 6.56
N GLU A 118 9.24 32.84 6.98
CA GLU A 118 10.32 33.34 6.11
C GLU A 118 10.68 32.37 4.97
N ASP A 119 10.50 31.07 5.19
CA ASP A 119 10.91 30.02 4.27
C ASP A 119 9.76 29.63 3.31
N LYS A 120 8.53 30.11 3.55
CA LYS A 120 7.35 29.80 2.72
C LYS A 120 7.49 30.23 1.27
N ASN A 121 8.03 31.43 1.04
CA ASN A 121 8.21 31.95 -0.32
C ASN A 121 9.19 31.07 -1.11
N ILE A 122 10.28 30.62 -0.46
CA ILE A 122 11.25 29.72 -1.06
C ILE A 122 10.58 28.41 -1.47
N PHE A 123 9.72 27.86 -0.62
CA PHE A 123 8.96 26.66 -0.94
C PHE A 123 8.03 26.87 -2.12
N ILE A 124 7.17 27.89 -2.10
CA ILE A 124 6.16 28.13 -3.15
C ILE A 124 6.84 28.31 -4.51
N HIS A 125 7.90 29.10 -4.59
CA HIS A 125 8.63 29.32 -5.85
C HIS A 125 9.32 28.08 -6.38
N ARG A 126 9.74 27.16 -5.50
CA ARG A 126 10.48 25.96 -5.88
C ARG A 126 9.60 24.71 -5.99
N PHE A 127 8.37 24.75 -5.48
CA PHE A 127 7.50 23.59 -5.40
C PHE A 127 7.18 23.02 -6.78
N ASP A 128 6.79 23.85 -7.75
CA ASP A 128 6.51 23.39 -9.11
C ASP A 128 7.70 22.67 -9.75
N ALA A 129 8.90 23.23 -9.58
CA ALA A 129 10.13 22.64 -10.10
C ALA A 129 10.52 21.36 -9.35
N PHE A 130 10.19 21.28 -8.06
CA PHE A 130 10.41 20.11 -7.21
C PHE A 130 9.41 18.99 -7.53
N PHE A 131 8.14 19.30 -7.76
CA PHE A 131 7.10 18.36 -8.15
C PHE A 131 7.31 17.77 -9.55
N LYS A 132 7.73 18.60 -10.51
CA LYS A 132 8.00 18.15 -11.89
C LYS A 132 9.20 17.22 -11.99
N ALA A 133 10.29 17.53 -11.28
CA ALA A 133 11.53 16.76 -11.29
C ALA A 133 12.07 16.59 -9.86
N PRO A 134 11.52 15.64 -9.08
CA PRO A 134 11.88 15.45 -7.68
C PRO A 134 13.23 14.75 -7.49
N THR A 135 13.63 13.92 -8.46
CA THR A 135 14.86 13.12 -8.41
C THR A 135 16.09 14.01 -8.21
N ASN A 136 16.92 13.66 -7.20
CA ASN A 136 18.14 14.38 -6.80
C ASN A 136 17.96 15.83 -6.32
N LYS A 137 16.74 16.32 -6.11
CA LYS A 137 16.52 17.63 -5.51
C LYS A 137 16.31 17.52 -4.01
N SER A 138 16.92 18.43 -3.28
CA SER A 138 16.66 18.62 -1.86
C SER A 138 16.41 20.09 -1.56
N LEU A 139 15.58 20.34 -0.55
CA LEU A 139 15.33 21.66 0.00
C LEU A 139 15.61 21.60 1.50
N GLN A 140 16.33 22.60 2.01
CA GLN A 140 16.45 22.83 3.44
C GLN A 140 15.49 23.96 3.79
N LEU A 141 14.54 23.68 4.68
CA LEU A 141 13.54 24.63 5.14
C LEU A 141 13.33 24.44 6.64
N ARG A 142 12.95 25.49 7.35
CA ARG A 142 12.51 25.38 8.74
C ARG A 142 11.05 24.98 8.77
N LEU A 143 10.75 23.90 9.49
CA LEU A 143 9.38 23.47 9.73
C LEU A 143 8.91 23.95 11.10
N GLN A 144 7.64 24.33 11.19
CA GLN A 144 7.00 24.80 12.40
C GLN A 144 5.73 23.99 12.66
N GLY A 145 5.71 23.35 13.83
CA GLY A 145 4.55 22.60 14.33
C GLY A 145 3.62 23.45 15.19
N ASP A 146 2.60 22.81 15.78
CA ASP A 146 1.56 23.49 16.60
C ASP A 146 2.15 24.21 17.81
N LYS A 147 3.14 23.56 18.44
CA LYS A 147 3.74 23.96 19.72
C LYS A 147 5.25 23.80 19.76
N ASN A 148 5.86 23.46 18.63
CA ASN A 148 7.29 23.21 18.54
C ASN A 148 8.02 24.45 18.03
N LEU A 149 9.21 24.69 18.58
CA LEU A 149 10.14 25.66 18.01
C LEU A 149 10.46 25.27 16.55
N PRO A 150 10.60 26.24 15.65
CA PRO A 150 11.00 25.95 14.28
C PRO A 150 12.31 25.16 14.26
N PHE A 151 12.35 24.07 13.51
CA PHE A 151 13.55 23.25 13.37
C PHE A 151 13.95 23.14 11.89
N PRO A 152 15.27 23.11 11.61
CA PRO A 152 15.74 22.90 10.25
C PRO A 152 15.47 21.46 9.80
N ALA A 153 14.81 21.33 8.65
CA ALA A 153 14.50 20.06 8.04
C ALA A 153 15.08 19.97 6.62
N LEU A 154 15.65 18.81 6.29
CA LEU A 154 16.01 18.45 4.93
C LEU A 154 14.83 17.70 4.30
N ILE A 155 14.37 18.21 3.17
CA ILE A 155 13.23 17.72 2.41
C ILE A 155 13.77 17.13 1.11
N LYS A 156 13.50 15.85 0.85
CA LYS A 156 13.83 15.18 -0.41
C LYS A 156 12.57 14.56 -1.02
N GLY A 157 12.39 14.72 -2.31
CA GLY A 157 11.23 14.23 -3.03
C GLY A 157 11.59 13.02 -3.88
N ASN A 158 10.68 12.07 -3.96
CA ASN A 158 10.68 11.02 -4.97
C ASN A 158 9.30 11.02 -5.64
N ALA A 159 9.29 10.86 -6.96
CA ALA A 159 8.04 10.66 -7.67
C ALA A 159 7.53 9.25 -7.40
N ASP A 160 6.26 9.15 -7.06
CA ASP A 160 5.53 7.90 -7.21
C ASP A 160 4.69 8.05 -8.48
N ASP A 161 5.24 7.53 -9.58
CA ASP A 161 4.58 7.55 -10.88
C ASP A 161 3.52 6.43 -10.98
N GLY A 162 3.22 5.73 -9.88
CA GLY A 162 2.18 4.70 -9.83
C GLY A 162 2.44 3.65 -10.89
N SER A 163 3.45 2.80 -10.70
CA SER A 163 3.71 1.71 -11.63
C SER A 163 2.58 0.69 -11.59
N ASP A 164 1.56 0.90 -12.43
CA ASP A 164 1.17 -0.10 -13.39
C ASP A 164 0.67 0.54 -14.70
N THR A 165 1.28 0.08 -15.78
CA THR A 165 1.03 0.39 -17.20
C THR A 165 1.58 1.71 -17.74
N ALA A 166 2.64 1.54 -18.52
CA ALA A 166 2.99 2.40 -19.64
C ALA A 166 1.76 2.64 -20.52
N SER A 167 1.22 3.85 -20.46
CA SER A 167 0.37 4.41 -21.51
C SER A 167 0.45 5.93 -21.44
N GLU A 168 0.81 6.51 -22.57
CA GLU A 168 1.06 7.92 -22.80
C GLU A 168 -0.18 8.76 -22.52
N SER A 169 -0.29 9.26 -21.30
CA SER A 169 -0.93 10.53 -20.92
C SER A 169 -0.43 10.86 -19.52
N PHE A 170 0.61 11.69 -19.39
CA PHE A 170 1.06 12.17 -18.08
C PHE A 170 -0.03 13.07 -17.48
N ASP A 171 -1.02 12.49 -16.81
CA ASP A 171 -1.95 13.27 -16.00
C ASP A 171 -1.19 13.72 -14.75
N LEU A 172 -0.78 14.99 -14.76
CA LEU A 172 -0.09 15.61 -13.64
C LEU A 172 -0.92 15.56 -12.34
N LYS A 173 -2.24 15.33 -12.43
CA LYS A 173 -3.15 15.24 -11.28
C LYS A 173 -3.15 13.87 -10.59
N SER A 174 -2.76 12.79 -11.28
CA SER A 174 -2.69 11.45 -10.67
C SER A 174 -1.32 11.17 -10.03
N ARG A 175 -0.31 11.97 -10.39
CA ARG A 175 1.04 11.86 -9.85
C ARG A 175 1.07 12.23 -8.36
N LYS A 176 1.71 11.39 -7.57
CA LYS A 176 1.94 11.64 -6.14
C LYS A 176 3.40 11.93 -5.88
N LEU A 177 3.65 12.90 -5.01
CA LEU A 177 4.99 13.24 -4.58
C LEU A 177 5.23 12.69 -3.18
N ILE A 178 6.09 11.67 -3.07
CA ILE A 178 6.53 11.16 -1.78
C ILE A 178 7.70 12.03 -1.31
N VAL A 179 7.54 12.64 -0.15
CA VAL A 179 8.52 13.53 0.45
C VAL A 179 9.03 12.93 1.75
N THR A 180 10.35 12.84 1.87
CA THR A 180 11.04 12.49 3.10
C THR A 180 11.54 13.75 3.78
N VAL A 181 11.33 13.82 5.08
CA VAL A 181 11.62 14.96 5.95
C VAL A 181 12.52 14.48 7.07
N THR A 182 13.74 15.00 7.12
CA THR A 182 14.71 14.65 8.16
C THR A 182 15.06 15.90 8.96
N ASN A 183 14.92 15.83 10.28
CA ASN A 183 15.43 16.89 11.17
C ASN A 183 16.97 16.86 11.14
N ILE A 184 17.59 18.00 10.82
CA ILE A 184 19.04 18.13 10.67
C ILE A 184 19.69 19.01 11.74
N SER A 185 18.98 19.26 12.86
CA SER A 185 19.48 20.09 13.97
C SER A 185 20.83 19.59 14.49
N ASP A 186 20.98 18.27 14.69
CA ASP A 186 22.20 17.66 15.21
C ASP A 186 23.38 17.76 14.22
N VAL A 187 23.08 17.71 12.91
CA VAL A 187 24.09 17.82 11.84
C VAL A 187 24.61 19.25 11.73
N ILE A 188 23.74 20.24 11.86
CA ILE A 188 24.13 21.66 11.84
C ILE A 188 24.92 22.00 13.12
N ALA A 189 24.51 21.46 14.28
CA ALA A 189 25.20 21.67 15.55
C ALA A 189 26.63 21.08 15.56
N SER A 190 26.86 19.95 14.89
CA SER A 190 28.20 19.35 14.78
C SER A 190 29.10 20.05 13.76
N ALA A 191 28.55 20.63 12.69
CA ALA A 191 29.30 21.42 11.72
C ALA A 191 29.76 22.80 12.24
N ASN A 192 29.07 23.34 13.25
CA ASN A 192 29.39 24.64 13.86
C ASN A 192 30.23 24.54 15.15
N LYS A 193 30.79 23.36 15.45
CA LYS A 193 31.70 23.20 16.59
C LYS A 193 33.11 23.63 16.14
N PRO A 194 33.75 24.59 16.83
CA PRO A 194 35.06 25.13 16.45
C PRO A 194 36.18 24.10 16.57
#